data_AF-A0A7C6H9F2-F1
#
_entry.id   AF-A0A7C6H9F2-F1
#
_cell.length_a   1.000
_cell.length_b   1.000
_cell.length_c   1.000
_cell.angle_alpha   90.00
_cell.angle_beta   90.00
_cell.angle_gamma   90.00
#
_symmetry.space_group_name_H-M   'P 1'
#
loop_
_entity.id
_entity.type
_entity.pdbx_description
1 polymer ?
#
loop_
_entity_poly.entity_id
_entity_poly.type
_entity_poly.pdbx_seq_one_letter_code
_entity_poly.pdbx_strand_id
1 'polypeptide(L)'
;MSIYVRPECLGKGYGTALLRQAVSELRSRGYERIYVWTLEKNHIARAFYEREGFAHKGNTVEIEIGGEKFVELRYEIDFRAEDAEDDEYDVPGLAQL
;
A
#
# COMPACT_ATOMS: atom_id res chain seq x y z
N MET A 1 5.70 1.84 -2.31
CA MET A 1 5.39 1.69 -3.76
C MET A 1 4.11 2.44 -4.05
N SER A 2 3.95 3.05 -5.24
CA SER A 2 2.71 3.74 -5.64
C SER A 2 2.28 3.31 -7.04
N ILE A 3 0.97 3.14 -7.26
CA ILE A 3 0.40 2.74 -8.56
C ILE A 3 -0.69 3.73 -8.94
N TYR A 4 -0.57 4.29 -10.14
CA TYR A 4 -1.56 5.20 -10.71
C TYR A 4 -1.97 4.70 -12.08
N VAL A 5 -3.27 4.69 -12.32
CA VAL A 5 -3.84 4.46 -13.63
C VAL A 5 -4.76 5.62 -13.94
N ARG A 6 -4.87 5.97 -15.23
CA ARG A 6 -5.82 6.99 -15.65
C ARG A 6 -7.26 6.55 -15.34
N PRO A 7 -8.19 7.46 -15.06
CA PRO A 7 -9.59 7.10 -14.74
C PRO A 7 -10.23 6.21 -15.82
N GLU A 8 -9.94 6.44 -17.09
CA GLU A 8 -10.49 5.68 -18.23
C GLU A 8 -9.95 4.23 -18.30
N CYS A 9 -8.93 3.93 -17.50
CA CYS A 9 -8.28 2.63 -17.37
C CYS A 9 -8.72 1.87 -16.12
N LEU A 10 -9.55 2.44 -15.25
CA LEU A 10 -10.09 1.77 -14.07
C LEU A 10 -10.99 0.59 -14.47
N GLY A 11 -10.99 -0.46 -13.65
CA GLY A 11 -11.81 -1.66 -13.87
C GLY A 11 -11.36 -2.58 -15.00
N LYS A 12 -10.28 -2.24 -15.73
CA LYS A 12 -9.77 -3.03 -16.88
C LYS A 12 -8.62 -3.99 -16.53
N GLY A 13 -8.27 -4.10 -15.25
CA GLY A 13 -7.22 -5.02 -14.78
C GLY A 13 -5.79 -4.50 -14.90
N TYR A 14 -5.54 -3.31 -15.48
CA TYR A 14 -4.18 -2.76 -15.60
C TYR A 14 -3.48 -2.57 -14.26
N GLY A 15 -4.18 -2.04 -13.25
CA GLY A 15 -3.64 -1.90 -11.90
C GLY A 15 -3.25 -3.25 -11.30
N THR A 16 -4.10 -4.28 -11.46
CA THR A 16 -3.82 -5.64 -11.02
C THR A 16 -2.57 -6.21 -11.72
N ALA A 17 -2.45 -6.05 -13.04
CA ALA A 17 -1.29 -6.53 -13.79
C ALA A 17 0.02 -5.87 -13.31
N LEU A 18 -0.01 -4.54 -13.14
CA LEU A 18 1.14 -3.78 -12.64
C LEU A 18 1.53 -4.20 -11.22
N LEU A 19 0.55 -4.29 -10.31
CA LEU A 19 0.80 -4.68 -8.93
C LEU A 19 1.40 -6.08 -8.85
N ARG A 20 0.81 -7.06 -9.53
CA ARG A 20 1.30 -8.45 -9.49
C ARG A 20 2.71 -8.58 -10.04
N GLN A 21 3.03 -7.87 -11.13
CA GLN A 21 4.38 -7.89 -11.67
C GLN A 21 5.38 -7.29 -10.67
N ALA A 22 5.04 -6.16 -10.06
CA ALA A 22 5.89 -5.52 -9.06
C ALA A 22 6.10 -6.39 -7.82
N VAL A 23 5.01 -6.97 -7.29
CA VAL A 23 5.02 -7.90 -6.15
C VAL A 23 5.88 -9.13 -6.46
N SER A 24 5.71 -9.73 -7.64
CA SER A 24 6.48 -10.91 -8.05
C SER A 24 7.97 -10.60 -8.16
N GLU A 25 8.34 -9.44 -8.71
CA GLU A 25 9.73 -9.03 -8.85
C GLU A 25 10.37 -8.69 -7.50
N LEU A 26 9.64 -8.02 -6.61
CA LEU A 26 10.14 -7.75 -5.26
C LEU A 26 10.33 -9.06 -4.48
N ARG A 27 9.38 -10.00 -4.60
CA ARG A 27 9.53 -11.31 -3.97
C ARG A 27 10.71 -12.10 -4.54
N SER A 28 10.93 -12.08 -5.85
CA SER A 28 12.06 -12.81 -6.48
C SER A 28 13.43 -12.26 -6.05
N ARG A 29 13.49 -10.97 -5.67
CA ARG A 29 14.69 -10.32 -5.10
C ARG A 29 14.88 -10.57 -3.60
N GLY A 30 14.01 -11.34 -2.96
CA GLY A 30 14.11 -11.66 -1.54
C GLY A 30 13.54 -10.60 -0.60
N TYR A 31 12.75 -9.64 -1.09
CA TYR A 31 11.99 -8.79 -0.18
C TYR A 31 10.92 -9.61 0.52
N GLU A 32 10.85 -9.48 1.83
CA GLU A 32 10.00 -10.32 2.68
C GLU A 32 8.64 -9.68 2.97
N ARG A 33 8.53 -8.36 2.88
CA ARG A 33 7.29 -7.61 3.10
C ARG A 33 7.16 -6.47 2.09
N ILE A 34 5.94 -6.20 1.65
CA ILE A 34 5.62 -5.05 0.80
C ILE A 34 4.47 -4.29 1.47
N TYR A 35 4.57 -2.96 1.53
CA TYR A 35 3.49 -2.11 2.00
C TYR A 35 3.21 -0.93 1.07
N VAL A 36 2.01 -0.39 1.24
CA VAL A 36 1.52 0.81 0.57
C VAL A 36 0.64 1.61 1.52
N TRP A 37 0.78 2.93 1.46
CA TRP A 37 -0.10 3.85 2.16
C TRP A 37 -1.21 4.32 1.21
N THR A 38 -2.42 4.42 1.72
CA THR A 38 -3.56 4.97 0.98
C THR A 38 -4.47 5.76 1.93
N LEU A 39 -5.05 6.85 1.44
CA LEU A 39 -6.04 7.60 2.20
C LEU A 39 -7.17 6.68 2.68
N GLU A 40 -7.60 6.87 3.93
CA GLU A 40 -8.71 6.15 4.55
C GLU A 40 -9.99 6.22 3.69
N LYS A 41 -10.24 7.38 3.08
CA LYS A 41 -11.41 7.62 2.22
C LYS A 41 -11.27 7.04 0.80
N ASN A 42 -10.11 6.50 0.43
CA ASN A 42 -9.89 5.92 -0.90
C ASN A 42 -10.38 4.46 -0.94
N HIS A 43 -11.70 4.27 -0.85
CA HIS A 43 -12.33 2.95 -0.80
C HIS A 43 -12.00 2.07 -2.02
N ILE A 44 -11.81 2.66 -3.19
CA ILE A 44 -11.44 1.94 -4.42
C ILE A 44 -10.05 1.33 -4.27
N ALA A 45 -9.05 2.11 -3.82
CA ALA A 45 -7.70 1.59 -3.62
C ALA A 45 -7.65 0.56 -2.49
N ARG A 46 -8.39 0.79 -1.39
CA ARG A 46 -8.50 -0.15 -0.26
C ARG A 46 -9.02 -1.52 -0.71
N ALA A 47 -10.18 -1.55 -1.37
CA ALA A 47 -10.76 -2.79 -1.91
C ALA A 47 -9.85 -3.44 -2.97
N PHE A 48 -9.11 -2.62 -3.75
CA PHE A 48 -8.13 -3.11 -4.70
C PHE A 48 -6.97 -3.85 -4.00
N TYR A 49 -6.39 -3.29 -2.94
CA TYR A 49 -5.31 -3.93 -2.18
C TYR A 49 -5.78 -5.19 -1.45
N GLU A 50 -6.96 -5.14 -0.82
CA GLU A 50 -7.57 -6.30 -0.15
C GLU A 50 -7.77 -7.49 -1.10
N ARG A 51 -8.27 -7.22 -2.32
CA ARG A 51 -8.45 -8.25 -3.36
C ARG A 51 -7.14 -8.86 -3.86
N GLU A 52 -6.03 -8.14 -3.75
CA GLU A 52 -4.71 -8.59 -4.19
C GLU A 52 -3.86 -9.15 -3.02
N GLY A 53 -4.48 -9.40 -1.87
CA GLY A 53 -3.89 -10.12 -0.74
C GLY A 53 -3.16 -9.25 0.29
N PHE A 54 -3.27 -7.92 0.18
CA PHE A 54 -2.76 -7.03 1.21
C PHE A 54 -3.79 -6.88 2.33
N ALA A 55 -3.30 -6.72 3.56
CA ALA A 55 -4.13 -6.50 4.73
C ALA A 55 -3.73 -5.20 5.44
N HIS A 56 -4.72 -4.51 6.00
CA HIS A 56 -4.48 -3.41 6.93
C HIS A 56 -4.36 -3.97 8.36
N LYS A 57 -3.21 -3.76 9.01
CA LYS A 57 -2.93 -4.25 10.37
C LYS A 57 -3.03 -3.17 11.46
N GLY A 58 -3.71 -2.06 11.18
CA GLY A 58 -3.96 -0.99 12.15
C GLY A 58 -2.96 0.17 12.11
N ASN A 59 -1.89 0.10 11.30
CA ASN A 59 -0.97 1.24 11.15
C ASN A 59 -1.64 2.37 10.36
N THR A 60 -1.77 3.53 11.02
CA THR A 60 -2.34 4.75 10.45
C THR A 60 -1.41 5.93 10.66
N VAL A 61 -1.52 6.95 9.82
CA VAL A 61 -0.81 8.23 9.99
C VAL A 61 -1.72 9.38 9.60
N GLU A 62 -1.75 10.44 10.40
CA GLU A 62 -2.40 11.70 10.03
C GLU A 62 -1.43 12.53 9.18
N ILE A 63 -1.91 13.01 8.05
CA ILE A 63 -1.16 13.86 7.12
C ILE A 63 -1.94 15.13 6.82
N GLU A 64 -1.25 16.16 6.35
CA GLU A 64 -1.87 17.39 5.88
C GLU A 64 -1.63 17.55 4.37
N ILE A 65 -2.70 17.77 3.60
CA ILE A 65 -2.65 18.03 2.17
C ILE A 65 -3.44 19.30 1.91
N GLY A 66 -2.79 20.35 1.41
CA GLY A 66 -3.46 21.61 1.09
C GLY A 66 -4.13 22.30 2.29
N GLY A 67 -3.59 22.12 3.50
CA GLY A 67 -4.15 22.69 4.74
C GLY A 67 -5.29 21.87 5.35
N GLU A 68 -5.70 20.76 4.73
CA GLU A 68 -6.69 19.84 5.26
C GLU A 68 -6.03 18.57 5.80
N LYS A 69 -6.57 18.05 6.90
CA LYS A 69 -6.08 16.81 7.54
C LYS A 69 -6.72 15.57 6.94
N PHE A 70 -5.91 14.56 6.69
CA PHE A 70 -6.31 13.25 6.21
C PHE A 70 -5.64 12.15 7.00
N VAL A 71 -6.23 10.95 6.95
CA VAL A 71 -5.62 9.74 7.51
C VAL A 71 -5.20 8.83 6.37
N GLU A 72 -3.97 8.35 6.40
CA GLU A 72 -3.51 7.23 5.57
C GLU A 72 -3.51 5.93 6.36
N LEU A 73 -3.85 4.85 5.69
CA LEU A 73 -3.83 3.49 6.18
C LEU A 73 -2.71 2.72 5.48
N ARG A 74 -1.91 1.97 6.25
CA ARG A 74 -0.94 1.04 5.66
C ARG A 74 -1.62 -0.29 5.35
N TYR A 75 -1.48 -0.74 4.10
CA TYR A 75 -1.80 -2.08 3.66
C TYR A 75 -0.50 -2.83 3.37
N GLU A 76 -0.38 -4.06 3.84
CA GLU A 76 0.83 -4.86 3.70
C GLU A 76 0.54 -6.31 3.33
N ILE A 77 1.49 -6.92 2.61
CA ILE A 77 1.58 -8.36 2.40
C ILE A 77 2.95 -8.82 2.92
N ASP A 78 2.94 -9.87 3.72
CA ASP A 78 4.14 -10.52 4.24
C ASP A 78 4.32 -11.87 3.53
N PHE A 79 5.53 -12.15 3.08
CA PHE A 79 5.91 -13.39 2.42
C PHE A 79 6.66 -14.35 3.34
N ARG A 80 7.00 -13.93 4.56
CA ARG A 80 7.52 -14.82 5.59
C ARG A 80 6.43 -15.82 5.97
N ALA A 81 6.83 -17.05 6.28
CA ALA A 81 5.93 -17.96 7.00
C ALA A 81 5.55 -17.30 8.33
N GLU A 82 4.30 -17.49 8.80
CA GLU A 82 3.76 -16.88 10.02
C GLU A 82 4.61 -17.24 11.25
N ASP A 83 5.68 -16.50 11.51
CA ASP A 83 6.51 -16.50 12.71
C ASP A 83 7.47 -15.28 12.64
N ALA A 84 6.95 -14.06 12.75
CA ALA A 84 7.77 -12.88 13.05
C ALA A 84 6.91 -11.76 13.64
N GLU A 85 7.20 -11.39 14.89
CA GLU A 85 6.62 -10.24 15.59
C GLU A 85 6.83 -8.96 14.77
N ASP A 86 5.78 -8.14 14.69
CA ASP A 86 5.77 -6.90 13.94
C ASP A 86 6.71 -5.88 14.60
N ASP A 87 7.90 -5.71 14.04
CA ASP A 87 8.79 -4.59 14.35
C ASP A 87 8.08 -3.27 13.98
N GLU A 88 7.85 -2.44 15.00
CA GLU A 88 7.34 -1.09 14.89
C GLU A 88 8.41 -0.18 14.25
N TYR A 89 8.31 0.04 12.93
CA TYR A 89 9.16 0.99 12.23
C TYR A 89 8.51 2.37 12.15
N ASP A 90 9.16 3.34 12.83
CA ASP A 90 8.97 4.78 12.68
C ASP A 90 9.34 5.19 11.24
N VAL A 91 8.41 5.84 10.53
CA VAL A 91 8.62 6.33 9.16
C VAL A 91 9.11 7.78 9.21
N PRO A 92 10.39 8.07 8.92
CA PRO A 92 10.87 9.44 8.86
C PRO A 92 10.56 10.02 7.48
N GLY A 93 9.83 11.14 7.46
CA GLY A 93 9.91 12.14 6.40
C GLY A 93 9.17 11.86 5.10
N LEU A 94 7.96 12.40 4.98
CA LEU A 94 7.52 13.07 3.76
C LEU A 94 7.35 14.56 4.08
N ALA A 95 8.50 15.23 4.23
CA ALA A 95 8.54 16.68 4.29
C ALA A 95 8.18 17.26 2.92
N GLN A 96 7.11 18.07 2.92
CA GLN A 96 6.88 19.26 2.09
C GLN A 96 7.25 19.19 0.60
N LEU A 97 6.21 19.12 -0.24
CA LEU A 97 6.12 19.93 -1.46
C LEU A 97 4.75 20.60 -1.53
#